data_AF-A0A9D1ZKH2-F1
#
_entry.id   AF-A0A9D1ZKH2-F1
#
_cell.length_a   1.000
_cell.length_b   1.000
_cell.length_c   1.000
_cell.angle_alpha   90.00
_cell.angle_beta   90.00
_cell.angle_gamma   90.00
#
_symmetry.space_group_name_H-M   'P 1'
#
loop_
_entity.id
_entity.type
_entity.pdbx_description
1 polymer ?
#
loop_
_entity_poly.entity_id
_entity_poly.type
_entity_poly.pdbx_seq_one_letter_code
_entity_poly.pdbx_strand_id
1 'polypeptide(L)'
;MKRKEQLQQWLGDRRRTYADGLRLFRALASDAVKKRYSAYLEQGADGVSNPFDPRFTQLVNCLSKIAQAIRAGQTIPTAEEELLTVTVPADSQAKEREERQRRIEELKADNEDIATRIGYLEDESGTHADEIDGLKDQMEQNLDEIQQLRKDVDQLSQPGVKIVTEESLTPELKKVYQRIKEIAPLYASLHADITNESTPDEERKKLADKLCDLDDERRALWKQIDDWAEGKGVRLDEKRPEYSDNALVRGYEMARQVKRLRQN
;
A
#
# COMPACT_ATOMS: atom_id res chain seq x y z
N MET A 1 9.30 11.51 3.80
CA MET A 1 8.19 12.50 3.81
C MET A 1 8.27 13.35 5.07
N LYS A 2 8.17 14.67 4.97
CA LYS A 2 8.14 15.58 6.14
C LYS A 2 6.73 15.69 6.72
N ARG A 3 6.62 15.94 8.03
CA ARG A 3 5.30 16.05 8.68
C ARG A 3 4.44 17.21 8.14
N LYS A 4 5.05 18.28 7.64
CA LYS A 4 4.34 19.36 6.93
C LYS A 4 3.70 18.89 5.62
N GLU A 5 4.32 17.96 4.91
CA GLU A 5 3.79 17.37 3.67
C GLU A 5 2.62 16.44 3.99
N GLN A 6 2.72 15.68 5.08
CA GLN A 6 1.62 14.83 5.60
C GLN A 6 0.38 15.66 5.92
N LEU A 7 0.55 16.83 6.54
CA LEU A 7 -0.53 17.77 6.80
C LEU A 7 -1.21 18.24 5.51
N GLN A 8 -0.43 18.61 4.48
CA GLN A 8 -1.00 19.06 3.20
C GLN A 8 -1.75 17.93 2.47
N GLN A 9 -1.20 16.72 2.49
CA GLN A 9 -1.84 15.55 1.90
C GLN A 9 -3.16 15.22 2.61
N TRP A 10 -3.17 15.21 3.95
CA TRP A 10 -4.39 14.94 4.72
C TRP A 10 -5.47 16.01 4.50
N LEU A 11 -5.10 17.29 4.39
CA LEU A 11 -6.05 18.37 4.10
C LEU A 11 -6.62 18.27 2.67
N GLY A 12 -5.82 17.82 1.71
CA GLY A 12 -6.21 17.64 0.31
C GLY A 12 -7.01 16.36 0.03
N ASP A 13 -6.94 15.36 0.92
CA ASP A 13 -7.64 14.09 0.76
C ASP A 13 -9.14 14.21 1.12
N ARG A 14 -10.00 13.71 0.21
CA ARG A 14 -11.46 13.64 0.38
C ARG A 14 -11.89 12.46 1.27
N ARG A 15 -11.04 11.44 1.44
CA ARG A 15 -11.27 10.25 2.28
C ARG A 15 -10.46 10.27 3.58
N ARG A 16 -9.98 11.46 3.99
CA ARG A 16 -9.20 11.67 5.21
C ARG A 16 -9.89 11.11 6.46
N THR A 17 -9.12 10.45 7.33
CA THR A 17 -9.64 9.88 8.58
C THR A 17 -9.46 10.84 9.76
N TYR A 18 -10.35 10.77 10.74
CA TYR A 18 -10.28 11.62 11.94
C TYR A 18 -9.04 11.30 12.79
N ALA A 19 -8.71 10.00 12.93
CA ALA A 19 -7.58 9.52 13.71
C ALA A 19 -6.24 10.08 13.21
N ASP A 20 -6.03 10.08 11.88
CA ASP A 20 -4.81 10.62 11.28
C ASP A 20 -4.70 12.13 11.50
N GLY A 21 -5.82 12.85 11.38
CA GLY A 21 -5.87 14.29 11.65
C GLY A 21 -5.57 14.60 13.12
N LEU A 22 -6.09 13.81 14.05
CA LEU A 22 -5.85 14.02 15.49
C LEU A 22 -4.37 13.80 15.85
N ARG A 23 -3.72 12.80 15.23
CA ARG A 23 -2.26 12.61 15.35
C ARG A 23 -1.47 13.81 14.84
N LEU A 24 -1.85 14.35 13.68
CA LEU A 24 -1.24 15.57 13.13
C LEU A 24 -1.44 16.77 14.07
N PHE A 25 -2.63 16.91 14.66
CA PHE A 25 -2.92 17.98 15.61
C PHE A 25 -2.06 17.87 16.87
N ARG A 26 -1.93 16.68 17.47
CA ARG A 26 -1.07 16.44 18.63
C ARG A 26 0.39 16.75 18.34
N ALA A 27 0.86 16.47 17.13
CA ALA A 27 2.24 16.75 16.75
C ALA A 27 2.49 18.23 16.44
N LEU A 28 1.59 18.90 15.72
CA LEU A 28 1.86 20.21 15.11
C LEU A 28 1.25 21.40 15.86
N ALA A 29 0.23 21.20 16.69
CA ALA A 29 -0.39 22.29 17.42
C ALA A 29 0.52 22.81 18.54
N SER A 30 0.48 24.14 18.77
CA SER A 30 1.15 24.76 19.91
C SER A 30 0.45 24.39 21.22
N ASP A 31 1.16 24.51 22.34
CA ASP A 31 0.61 24.16 23.66
C ASP A 31 -0.63 24.97 24.03
N ALA A 32 -0.71 26.24 23.60
CA ALA A 32 -1.89 27.07 23.78
C ALA A 32 -3.11 26.54 23.03
N VAL A 33 -2.92 26.04 21.80
CA VAL A 33 -3.99 25.47 20.97
C VAL A 33 -4.40 24.10 21.51
N LYS A 34 -3.44 23.27 21.93
CA LYS A 34 -3.70 21.97 22.59
C LYS A 34 -4.55 22.15 23.84
N LYS A 35 -4.18 23.06 24.75
CA LYS A 35 -4.96 23.33 25.96
C LYS A 35 -6.42 23.72 25.68
N ARG A 36 -6.68 24.41 24.57
CA ARG A 36 -8.04 24.85 24.21
C ARG A 36 -8.89 23.77 23.56
N TYR A 37 -8.29 22.91 22.74
CA TYR A 37 -9.05 22.02 21.86
C TYR A 37 -8.82 20.52 22.10
N SER A 38 -7.74 20.10 22.77
CA SER A 38 -7.42 18.68 22.95
C SER A 38 -8.55 17.91 23.63
N ALA A 39 -9.07 18.39 24.77
CA ALA A 39 -10.14 17.68 25.49
C ALA A 39 -11.40 17.48 24.63
N TYR A 40 -11.75 18.45 23.80
CA TYR A 40 -12.91 18.38 22.91
C TYR A 40 -12.68 17.44 21.71
N LEU A 41 -11.47 17.48 21.13
CA LEU A 41 -11.11 16.66 19.97
C LEU A 41 -10.85 15.19 20.35
N GLU A 42 -10.33 14.92 21.56
CA GLU A 42 -10.02 13.56 22.03
C GLU A 42 -11.26 12.76 22.42
N GLN A 43 -12.35 13.42 22.83
CA GLN A 43 -13.65 12.77 23.02
C GLN A 43 -14.20 12.12 21.74
N GLY A 44 -13.67 12.50 20.57
CA GLY A 44 -14.03 11.90 19.29
C GLY A 44 -13.12 10.76 18.83
N ALA A 45 -12.07 10.43 19.58
CA ALA A 45 -11.04 9.47 19.16
C ALA A 45 -11.59 8.05 18.94
N ASP A 46 -12.60 7.64 19.71
CA ASP A 46 -13.15 6.27 19.70
C ASP A 46 -14.48 6.14 18.92
N GLY A 47 -14.91 7.15 18.16
CA GLY A 47 -16.24 7.10 17.53
C GLY A 47 -16.56 8.10 16.41
N VAL A 48 -15.67 9.03 16.06
CA VAL A 48 -15.90 9.94 14.93
C VAL A 48 -15.54 9.25 13.62
N SER A 49 -16.48 8.45 13.11
CA SER A 49 -16.43 7.85 11.77
C SER A 49 -17.05 8.78 10.71
N ASN A 50 -17.95 9.67 11.13
CA ASN A 50 -18.71 10.52 10.21
C ASN A 50 -17.97 11.85 9.89
N PRO A 51 -17.72 12.17 8.60
CA PRO A 51 -17.16 13.45 8.17
C PRO A 51 -17.96 14.70 8.57
N PHE A 52 -19.26 14.54 8.87
CA PHE A 52 -20.16 15.63 9.26
C PHE A 52 -20.18 15.91 10.77
N ASP A 53 -19.40 15.18 11.58
CA ASP A 53 -19.28 15.51 13.01
C ASP A 53 -18.65 16.91 13.19
N PRO A 54 -19.23 17.80 14.02
CA PRO A 54 -18.66 19.12 14.30
C PRO A 54 -17.20 19.08 14.77
N ARG A 55 -16.78 18.02 15.47
CA ARG A 55 -15.39 17.79 15.90
C ARG A 55 -14.47 17.60 14.71
N PHE A 56 -14.93 16.91 13.66
CA PHE A 56 -14.18 16.74 12.42
C PHE A 56 -13.94 18.09 11.75
N THR A 57 -14.98 18.92 11.65
CA THR A 57 -14.88 20.28 11.11
C THR A 57 -13.92 21.14 11.93
N GLN A 58 -14.01 21.06 13.26
CA GLN A 58 -13.13 21.79 14.16
C GLN A 58 -11.66 21.36 14.03
N LEU A 59 -11.41 20.05 13.88
CA LEU A 59 -10.08 19.49 13.64
C LEU A 59 -9.49 20.01 12.32
N VAL A 60 -10.27 19.94 11.23
CA VAL A 60 -9.87 20.46 9.91
C VAL A 60 -9.55 21.96 9.99
N ASN A 61 -10.36 22.75 10.71
CA ASN A 61 -10.11 24.18 10.89
C ASN A 61 -8.80 24.45 11.65
N CYS A 62 -8.52 23.70 12.72
CA CYS A 62 -7.28 23.84 13.48
C CYS A 62 -6.05 23.51 12.62
N LEU A 63 -6.11 22.38 11.90
CA LEU A 63 -5.04 21.93 11.01
C LEU A 63 -4.85 22.87 9.81
N SER A 64 -5.93 23.44 9.26
CA SER A 64 -5.86 24.43 8.18
C SER A 64 -5.17 25.71 8.62
N LYS A 65 -5.42 26.19 9.85
CA LYS A 65 -4.72 27.35 10.42
C LYS A 65 -3.24 27.08 10.62
N ILE A 66 -2.89 25.88 11.12
CA ILE A 66 -1.49 25.45 11.24
C ILE A 66 -0.82 25.39 9.86
N ALA A 67 -1.50 24.83 8.86
CA ALA A 67 -1.00 24.78 7.49
C ALA A 67 -0.77 26.17 6.89
N GLN A 68 -1.68 27.12 7.12
CA GLN A 68 -1.53 28.52 6.71
C GLN A 68 -0.36 29.19 7.41
N ALA A 69 -0.18 28.97 8.72
CA ALA A 69 0.94 29.52 9.47
C ALA A 69 2.29 29.01 8.96
N ILE A 70 2.41 27.71 8.66
CA ILE A 70 3.60 27.11 8.03
C ILE A 70 3.85 27.74 6.66
N ARG A 71 2.82 27.90 5.83
CA ARG A 71 2.93 28.58 4.51
C ARG A 71 3.36 30.05 4.64
N ALA A 72 2.93 30.73 5.70
CA ALA A 72 3.33 32.10 6.02
C ALA A 72 4.75 32.21 6.60
N GLY A 73 5.49 31.09 6.70
CA GLY A 73 6.89 31.07 7.14
C GLY A 73 7.08 30.84 8.64
N GLN A 74 6.04 30.48 9.39
CA GLN A 74 6.20 30.12 10.79
C GLN A 74 6.99 28.81 10.92
N THR A 75 8.09 28.83 11.67
CA THR A 75 8.92 27.66 11.93
C THR A 75 8.32 26.79 13.03
N ILE A 76 7.95 25.56 12.67
CA ILE A 76 7.51 24.54 13.61
C ILE A 76 8.49 23.37 13.47
N PRO A 77 9.41 23.16 14.43
CA PRO A 77 10.46 22.13 14.33
C PRO A 77 9.90 20.74 14.02
N THR A 78 8.81 20.36 14.69
CA THR A 78 8.09 19.09 14.51
C THR A 78 7.43 18.93 13.14
N ALA A 79 7.27 20.01 12.37
CA ALA A 79 6.77 20.00 11.00
C ALA A 79 7.86 19.67 9.97
N GLU A 80 9.13 19.95 10.30
CA GLU A 80 10.29 19.64 9.47
C GLU A 80 10.89 18.26 9.76
N GLU A 81 10.47 17.61 10.86
CA GLU A 81 10.85 16.23 11.17
C GLU A 81 10.48 15.28 10.01
N GLU A 82 11.48 14.53 9.55
CA GLU A 82 11.26 13.40 8.66
C GLU A 82 10.55 12.29 9.42
N LEU A 83 9.37 11.92 8.91
CA LEU A 83 8.66 10.76 9.44
C LEU A 83 9.37 9.49 8.96
N LEU A 84 9.79 8.64 9.90
CA LEU A 84 10.03 7.23 9.65
C LEU A 84 8.70 6.60 9.21
N THR A 85 8.43 6.62 7.91
CA THR A 85 7.31 5.90 7.32
C THR A 85 7.64 4.41 7.33
N VAL A 86 7.24 3.72 8.40
CA VAL A 86 7.13 2.24 8.37
C VAL A 86 5.98 1.93 7.42
N THR A 87 6.30 1.82 6.14
CA THR A 87 5.47 1.09 5.19
C THR A 87 5.63 -0.37 5.55
N VAL A 88 4.53 -1.05 5.91
CA VAL A 88 4.52 -2.49 6.11
C VAL A 88 4.93 -3.09 4.74
N PRO A 89 6.12 -3.70 4.61
CA PRO A 89 6.57 -4.22 3.33
C PRO A 89 5.53 -5.18 2.71
N ALA A 90 5.46 -5.24 1.38
CA ALA A 90 4.54 -6.16 0.70
C ALA A 90 4.70 -7.61 1.17
N ASP A 91 5.91 -8.00 1.59
CA ASP A 91 6.21 -9.29 2.21
C ASP A 91 5.51 -9.50 3.56
N SER A 92 5.33 -8.46 4.37
CA SER A 92 4.59 -8.58 5.64
C SER A 92 3.09 -8.70 5.42
N GLN A 93 2.51 -8.01 4.44
CA GLN A 93 1.09 -8.22 4.09
C GLN A 93 0.86 -9.60 3.48
N ALA A 94 1.82 -10.12 2.71
CA ALA A 94 1.76 -11.48 2.19
C ALA A 94 1.81 -12.51 3.33
N LYS A 95 2.71 -12.34 4.31
CA LYS A 95 2.76 -13.17 5.51
C LYS A 95 1.48 -13.08 6.34
N GLU A 96 0.93 -11.88 6.52
CA GLU A 96 -0.32 -11.67 7.24
C GLU A 96 -1.52 -12.34 6.55
N ARG A 97 -1.53 -12.40 5.21
CA ARG A 97 -2.54 -13.16 4.46
C ARG A 97 -2.34 -14.66 4.62
N GLU A 98 -1.10 -15.13 4.53
CA GLU A 98 -0.78 -16.55 4.67
C GLU A 98 -1.14 -17.07 6.08
N GLU A 99 -0.87 -16.28 7.12
CA GLU A 99 -1.20 -16.61 8.50
C GLU A 99 -2.72 -16.66 8.74
N ARG A 100 -3.47 -15.67 8.23
CA ARG A 100 -4.94 -15.69 8.28
C ARG A 100 -5.54 -16.85 7.47
N GLN A 101 -4.95 -17.18 6.33
CA GLN A 101 -5.37 -18.31 5.51
C GLN A 101 -5.12 -19.64 6.22
N ARG A 102 -3.98 -19.79 6.90
CA ARG A 102 -3.68 -20.96 7.73
C ARG A 102 -4.68 -21.10 8.88
N ARG A 103 -5.02 -20.01 9.57
CA ARG A 103 -6.02 -20.03 10.64
C ARG A 103 -7.41 -20.47 10.14
N ILE A 104 -7.80 -20.05 8.94
CA ILE A 104 -9.05 -20.53 8.30
C ILE A 104 -9.01 -22.04 8.05
N GLU A 105 -7.86 -22.58 7.65
CA GLU A 105 -7.71 -24.02 7.39
C GLU A 105 -7.75 -24.84 8.69
N GLU A 106 -7.10 -24.35 9.75
CA GLU A 106 -7.17 -24.95 11.09
C GLU A 106 -8.61 -25.00 11.62
N LEU A 107 -9.33 -23.87 11.62
CA LEU A 107 -10.72 -23.82 12.08
C LEU A 107 -11.67 -24.72 11.28
N LYS A 108 -11.38 -24.94 9.99
CA LYS A 108 -12.15 -25.87 9.17
C LYS A 108 -11.91 -27.32 9.58
N ALA A 109 -10.66 -27.69 9.86
CA ALA A 109 -10.32 -29.02 10.35
C ALA A 109 -10.97 -29.27 11.73
N ASP A 110 -10.90 -28.29 12.63
CA ASP A 110 -11.55 -28.35 13.94
C ASP A 110 -13.07 -28.55 13.80
N ASN A 111 -13.72 -27.85 12.86
CA ASN A 111 -15.15 -28.03 12.59
C ASN A 111 -15.50 -29.41 12.01
N GLU A 112 -14.62 -30.01 11.22
CA GLU A 112 -14.80 -31.38 10.70
C GLU A 112 -14.68 -32.43 11.81
N ASP A 113 -13.73 -32.24 12.73
CA ASP A 113 -13.57 -33.06 13.92
C ASP A 113 -14.77 -32.93 14.88
N ILE A 114 -15.25 -31.69 15.11
CA ILE A 114 -16.45 -31.41 15.90
C ILE A 114 -17.68 -32.08 15.28
N ALA A 115 -17.89 -31.95 13.97
CA ALA A 115 -19.01 -32.58 13.27
C ALA A 115 -18.96 -34.11 13.39
N THR A 116 -17.78 -34.70 13.28
CA THR A 116 -17.57 -36.13 13.47
C THR A 116 -17.89 -36.56 14.90
N ARG A 117 -17.45 -35.78 15.90
CA ARG A 117 -17.73 -36.02 17.31
C ARG A 117 -19.22 -35.94 17.63
N ILE A 118 -19.92 -34.95 17.09
CA ILE A 118 -21.38 -34.84 17.21
C ILE A 118 -22.05 -36.09 16.64
N GLY A 119 -21.65 -36.54 15.45
CA GLY A 119 -22.21 -37.76 14.83
C GLY A 119 -22.08 -38.99 15.73
N TYR A 120 -20.89 -39.21 16.33
CA TYR A 120 -20.71 -40.33 17.29
C TYR A 120 -21.58 -40.19 18.54
N LEU A 121 -21.72 -38.98 19.07
CA LEU A 121 -22.53 -38.70 20.27
C LEU A 121 -24.03 -38.83 19.98
N GLU A 122 -24.47 -38.50 18.77
CA GLU A 122 -25.86 -38.66 18.31
C GLU A 122 -26.22 -40.14 18.07
N ASP A 123 -25.23 -40.98 17.69
CA ASP A 123 -25.39 -42.43 17.52
C ASP A 123 -25.33 -43.22 18.84
N GLU A 124 -24.67 -42.66 19.88
CA GLU A 124 -24.63 -43.26 21.21
C GLU A 124 -26.00 -43.14 21.91
N SER A 125 -26.47 -44.22 22.56
CA SER A 125 -27.78 -44.25 23.22
C SER A 125 -27.85 -43.47 24.55
N GLY A 126 -26.86 -42.59 24.82
CA GLY A 126 -26.74 -41.79 26.04
C GLY A 126 -27.34 -40.40 25.89
N THR A 127 -27.61 -39.73 27.01
CA THR A 127 -28.01 -38.31 27.02
C THR A 127 -26.78 -37.42 26.88
N HIS A 128 -26.39 -37.13 25.65
CA HIS A 128 -25.27 -36.23 25.31
C HIS A 128 -25.72 -34.86 24.79
N ALA A 129 -26.99 -34.49 25.02
CA ALA A 129 -27.59 -33.28 24.49
C ALA A 129 -26.80 -32.00 24.82
N ASP A 130 -26.39 -31.82 26.08
CA ASP A 130 -25.64 -30.63 26.50
C ASP A 130 -24.23 -30.57 25.87
N GLU A 131 -23.57 -31.71 25.65
CA GLU A 131 -22.26 -31.78 24.98
C GLU A 131 -22.41 -31.48 23.48
N ILE A 132 -23.46 -32.01 22.84
CA ILE A 132 -23.79 -31.74 21.44
C ILE A 132 -24.11 -30.26 21.23
N ASP A 133 -24.88 -29.64 22.12
CA ASP A 133 -25.23 -28.22 22.03
C ASP A 133 -23.99 -27.34 22.20
N GLY A 134 -23.12 -27.64 23.18
CA GLY A 134 -21.85 -26.92 23.35
C GLY A 134 -20.91 -27.05 22.14
N LEU A 135 -20.87 -28.22 21.51
CA LEU A 135 -20.10 -28.46 20.28
C LEU A 135 -20.68 -27.71 19.08
N LYS A 136 -22.01 -27.59 18.98
CA LYS A 136 -22.69 -26.80 17.94
C LYS A 136 -22.40 -25.30 18.10
N ASP A 137 -22.44 -24.77 19.33
CA ASP A 137 -22.09 -23.39 19.64
C ASP A 137 -20.63 -23.08 19.25
N GLN A 138 -19.70 -23.99 19.55
CA GLN A 138 -18.30 -23.85 19.16
C GLN A 138 -18.13 -23.85 17.62
N MET A 139 -18.86 -24.71 16.92
CA MET A 139 -18.85 -24.74 15.46
C MET A 139 -19.39 -23.44 14.84
N GLU A 140 -20.43 -22.85 15.43
CA GLU A 140 -20.97 -21.54 15.01
C GLU A 140 -19.95 -20.41 15.22
N GLN A 141 -19.29 -20.35 16.38
CA GLN A 141 -18.23 -19.37 16.65
C GLN A 141 -17.06 -19.50 15.65
N ASN A 142 -16.64 -20.73 15.37
CA ASN A 142 -15.58 -20.99 14.39
C ASN A 142 -15.99 -20.52 12.98
N LEU A 143 -17.27 -20.70 12.59
CA LEU A 143 -17.78 -20.22 11.30
C LEU A 143 -17.79 -18.69 11.20
N ASP A 144 -18.14 -17.99 12.28
CA ASP A 144 -18.09 -16.53 12.35
C ASP A 144 -16.65 -16.01 12.25
N GLU A 145 -15.70 -16.63 12.96
CA GLU A 145 -14.28 -16.28 12.85
C GLU A 145 -13.78 -16.51 11.42
N ILE A 146 -14.13 -17.64 10.77
CA ILE A 146 -13.81 -17.90 9.37
C ILE A 146 -14.38 -16.82 8.45
N GLN A 147 -15.62 -16.37 8.65
CA GLN A 147 -16.21 -15.32 7.82
C GLN A 147 -15.48 -13.98 7.97
N GLN A 148 -15.08 -13.63 9.21
CA GLN A 148 -14.34 -12.41 9.46
C GLN A 148 -12.93 -12.48 8.86
N LEU A 149 -12.21 -13.58 9.06
CA LEU A 149 -10.89 -13.79 8.47
C LEU A 149 -10.91 -13.76 6.94
N ARG A 150 -11.98 -14.26 6.30
CA ARG A 150 -12.17 -14.14 4.84
C ARG A 150 -12.31 -12.68 4.40
N LYS A 151 -13.12 -11.89 5.10
CA LYS A 151 -13.26 -10.44 4.80
C LYS A 151 -11.92 -9.73 4.94
N ASP A 152 -11.14 -10.07 5.96
CA ASP A 152 -9.82 -9.48 6.20
C ASP A 152 -8.83 -9.89 5.09
N VAL A 153 -8.81 -11.16 4.69
CA VAL A 153 -8.00 -11.65 3.57
C VAL A 153 -8.40 -10.96 2.26
N ASP A 154 -9.69 -10.78 2.00
CA ASP A 154 -10.20 -10.09 0.82
C ASP A 154 -9.75 -8.62 0.82
N GLN A 155 -9.86 -7.93 1.96
CA GLN A 155 -9.39 -6.55 2.12
C GLN A 155 -7.87 -6.43 1.91
N LEU A 156 -7.09 -7.36 2.45
CA LEU A 156 -5.66 -7.44 2.24
C LEU A 156 -5.29 -7.84 0.80
N SER A 157 -6.21 -8.48 0.07
CA SER A 157 -6.01 -8.91 -1.32
C SER A 157 -6.44 -7.86 -2.34
N GLN A 158 -7.28 -6.88 -1.94
CA GLN A 158 -7.57 -5.76 -2.82
C GLN A 158 -6.28 -4.96 -3.06
N PRO A 159 -5.86 -4.77 -4.32
CA PRO A 159 -4.71 -3.93 -4.63
C PRO A 159 -5.07 -2.48 -4.23
N GLY A 160 -4.68 -2.11 -3.01
CA GLY A 160 -4.72 -0.71 -2.58
C GLY A 160 -3.90 0.13 -3.55
N VAL A 161 -4.31 1.38 -3.75
CA VAL A 161 -3.53 2.38 -4.50
C VAL A 161 -2.16 2.49 -3.84
N LYS A 162 -1.17 1.79 -4.38
CA LYS A 162 0.22 1.86 -3.91
C LYS A 162 0.70 3.25 -4.28
N ILE A 163 0.91 4.10 -3.28
CA ILE A 163 1.67 5.32 -3.47
C ILE A 163 3.12 4.88 -3.69
N VAL A 164 3.50 4.72 -4.95
CA VAL A 164 4.87 4.38 -5.33
C VAL A 164 5.75 5.59 -5.04
N THR A 165 6.46 5.58 -3.91
CA THR A 165 7.51 6.56 -3.61
C THR A 165 8.81 6.12 -4.27
N GLU A 166 9.68 7.07 -4.65
CA GLU A 166 10.98 6.78 -5.30
C GLU A 166 11.83 5.81 -4.47
N GLU A 167 11.67 5.81 -3.15
CA GLU A 167 12.36 4.93 -2.21
C GLU A 167 11.92 3.46 -2.31
N SER A 168 10.64 3.22 -2.62
CA SER A 168 10.00 1.91 -2.73
C SER A 168 10.30 1.16 -4.03
N LEU A 169 10.81 1.86 -5.04
CA LEU A 169 11.17 1.27 -6.32
C LEU A 169 12.38 0.34 -6.18
N THR A 170 12.38 -0.77 -6.94
CA THR A 170 13.57 -1.62 -7.08
C THR A 170 14.72 -0.83 -7.70
N PRO A 171 15.99 -1.23 -7.52
CA PRO A 171 17.14 -0.55 -8.13
C PRO A 171 17.01 -0.38 -9.65
N GLU A 172 16.37 -1.33 -10.33
CA GLU A 172 16.09 -1.26 -11.77
C GLU A 172 15.01 -0.22 -12.08
N LEU A 173 13.89 -0.23 -11.35
CA LEU A 173 12.82 0.75 -11.56
C LEU A 173 13.22 2.16 -11.12
N LYS A 174 14.20 2.31 -10.22
CA LYS A 174 14.82 3.60 -9.91
C LYS A 174 15.53 4.18 -11.13
N LYS A 175 16.21 3.36 -11.93
CA LYS A 175 16.82 3.79 -13.20
C LYS A 175 15.75 4.20 -14.22
N VAL A 176 14.66 3.42 -14.32
CA VAL A 176 13.48 3.75 -15.15
C VAL A 176 12.91 5.11 -14.75
N TYR A 177 12.73 5.35 -13.46
CA TYR A 177 12.19 6.61 -12.94
C TYR A 177 13.15 7.80 -13.13
N GLN A 178 14.45 7.60 -12.96
CA GLN A 178 15.46 8.61 -13.29
C GLN A 178 15.40 9.01 -14.77
N ARG A 179 15.26 8.03 -15.67
CA ARG A 179 15.09 8.31 -17.10
C ARG A 179 13.83 9.13 -17.39
N ILE A 180 12.71 8.82 -16.73
CA ILE A 180 11.49 9.63 -16.83
C ILE A 180 11.74 11.09 -16.39
N LYS A 181 12.49 11.30 -15.30
CA LYS A 181 12.86 12.65 -14.84
C LYS A 181 13.75 13.38 -15.86
N GLU A 182 14.65 12.69 -16.54
CA GLU A 182 15.50 13.26 -17.61
C GLU A 182 14.71 13.62 -18.87
N ILE A 183 13.65 12.88 -19.20
CA ILE A 183 12.82 13.17 -20.37
C ILE A 183 12.11 14.52 -20.20
N ALA A 184 11.68 14.90 -18.99
CA ALA A 184 10.95 16.15 -18.77
C ALA A 184 11.67 17.43 -19.26
N PRO A 185 12.94 17.71 -18.89
CA PRO A 185 13.67 18.86 -19.42
C PRO A 185 13.98 18.75 -20.93
N LEU A 186 14.24 17.54 -21.44
CA LEU A 186 14.45 17.32 -22.88
C LEU A 186 13.18 17.62 -23.69
N TYR A 187 12.04 17.16 -23.18
CA TYR A 187 10.72 17.41 -23.75
C TYR A 187 10.42 18.92 -23.77
N ALA A 188 10.70 19.63 -22.67
CA ALA A 188 10.54 21.08 -22.60
C ALA A 188 11.45 21.83 -23.59
N SER A 189 12.71 21.39 -23.75
CA SER A 189 13.63 21.96 -24.74
C SER A 189 13.12 21.79 -26.17
N LEU A 190 12.67 20.57 -26.53
CA LEU A 190 12.14 20.31 -27.86
C LEU A 190 10.88 21.12 -28.17
N HIS A 191 9.99 21.30 -27.18
CA HIS A 191 8.83 22.21 -27.33
C HIS A 191 9.25 23.65 -27.58
N ALA A 192 10.28 24.14 -26.89
CA ALA A 192 10.83 25.47 -27.12
C ALA A 192 11.42 25.60 -28.54
N ASP A 193 12.17 24.59 -28.99
CA ASP A 193 12.82 24.59 -30.32
C ASP A 193 11.81 24.48 -31.47
N ILE A 194 10.72 23.72 -31.29
CA ILE A 194 9.62 23.60 -32.26
C ILE A 194 8.84 24.90 -32.40
N THR A 195 8.66 25.62 -31.28
CA THR A 195 7.92 26.89 -31.21
C THR A 195 8.75 28.07 -31.74
N ASN A 196 10.05 27.89 -31.97
CA ASN A 196 10.90 28.92 -32.53
C ASN A 196 10.53 29.20 -34.01
N GLU A 197 10.13 30.44 -34.28
CA GLU A 197 9.71 30.92 -35.61
C GLU A 197 10.88 30.95 -36.62
N SER A 198 12.12 30.98 -36.14
CA SER A 198 13.33 30.97 -36.99
C SER A 198 13.72 29.57 -37.48
N THR A 199 13.09 28.50 -36.96
CA THR A 199 13.39 27.12 -37.35
C THR A 199 12.74 26.78 -38.69
N PRO A 200 13.47 26.27 -39.70
CA PRO A 200 12.89 25.82 -40.96
C PRO A 200 11.91 24.66 -40.78
N ASP A 201 10.90 24.55 -41.65
CA ASP A 201 9.83 23.53 -41.56
C ASP A 201 10.36 22.08 -41.56
N GLU A 202 11.39 21.79 -42.35
CA GLU A 202 12.02 20.45 -42.36
C GLU A 202 12.70 20.11 -41.03
N GLU A 203 13.32 21.09 -40.39
CA GLU A 203 13.95 20.91 -39.08
C GLU A 203 12.89 20.83 -37.98
N ARG A 204 11.82 21.62 -38.07
CA ARG A 204 10.67 21.54 -37.17
C ARG A 204 10.00 20.16 -37.21
N LYS A 205 9.87 19.56 -38.40
CA LYS A 205 9.38 18.18 -38.55
C LYS A 205 10.28 17.16 -37.84
N LYS A 206 11.61 17.24 -38.04
CA LYS A 206 12.57 16.35 -37.35
C LYS A 206 12.54 16.50 -35.84
N LEU A 207 12.30 17.71 -35.33
CA LEU A 207 12.14 17.96 -33.89
C LEU A 207 10.82 17.38 -33.35
N ALA A 208 9.74 17.47 -34.12
CA ALA A 208 8.46 16.88 -33.77
C ALA A 208 8.52 15.34 -33.73
N ASP A 209 9.20 14.71 -34.69
CA ASP A 209 9.42 13.25 -34.70
C ASP A 209 10.17 12.80 -33.42
N LYS A 210 11.26 13.51 -33.05
CA LYS A 210 12.00 13.26 -31.80
C LYS A 210 11.16 13.46 -30.55
N LEU A 211 10.22 14.40 -30.57
CA LEU A 211 9.32 14.65 -29.46
C LEU A 211 8.34 13.48 -29.27
N CYS A 212 7.80 12.93 -30.37
CA CYS A 212 6.96 11.74 -30.35
C CYS A 212 7.72 10.52 -29.82
N ASP A 213 8.94 10.29 -30.30
CA ASP A 213 9.79 9.19 -29.82
C ASP A 213 10.03 9.26 -28.29
N LEU A 214 10.29 10.46 -27.77
CA LEU A 214 10.47 10.67 -26.32
C LEU A 214 9.18 10.51 -25.51
N ASP A 215 8.01 10.85 -26.07
CA ASP A 215 6.73 10.62 -25.40
C ASP A 215 6.39 9.12 -25.36
N ASP A 216 6.67 8.39 -26.44
CA ASP A 216 6.52 6.93 -26.49
C ASP A 216 7.46 6.23 -25.51
N GLU A 217 8.73 6.66 -25.44
CA GLU A 217 9.68 6.19 -24.43
C GLU A 217 9.14 6.45 -23.02
N ARG A 218 8.70 7.68 -22.73
CA ARG A 218 8.15 8.06 -21.42
C ARG A 218 6.95 7.21 -21.03
N ARG A 219 6.01 6.98 -21.96
CA ARG A 219 4.82 6.15 -21.71
C ARG A 219 5.19 4.69 -21.45
N ALA A 220 6.15 4.15 -22.19
CA ALA A 220 6.64 2.79 -21.97
C ALA A 220 7.29 2.63 -20.59
N LEU A 221 8.09 3.62 -20.16
CA LEU A 221 8.72 3.62 -18.84
C LEU A 221 7.69 3.74 -17.70
N TRP A 222 6.69 4.61 -17.83
CA TRP A 222 5.58 4.69 -16.86
C TRP A 222 4.81 3.38 -16.77
N LYS A 223 4.53 2.75 -17.92
CA LYS A 223 3.86 1.45 -17.96
C LYS A 223 4.63 0.36 -17.21
N GLN A 224 5.97 0.35 -17.25
CA GLN A 224 6.78 -0.60 -16.48
C GLN A 224 6.63 -0.39 -14.96
N ILE A 225 6.57 0.87 -14.52
CA ILE A 225 6.35 1.20 -13.10
C ILE A 225 4.93 0.81 -12.68
N ASP A 226 3.93 1.09 -13.52
CA ASP A 226 2.53 0.75 -13.26
C ASP A 226 2.32 -0.77 -13.23
N ASP A 227 2.88 -1.53 -14.18
CA ASP A 227 2.80 -2.99 -14.20
C ASP A 227 3.41 -3.59 -12.91
N TRP A 228 4.57 -3.09 -12.47
CA TRP A 228 5.16 -3.49 -11.19
C TRP A 228 4.29 -3.11 -9.98
N ALA A 229 3.72 -1.90 -9.97
CA ALA A 229 2.85 -1.43 -8.88
C ALA A 229 1.59 -2.30 -8.77
N GLU A 230 1.01 -2.69 -9.91
CA GLU A 230 -0.14 -3.59 -9.99
C GLU A 230 0.22 -5.05 -9.69
N GLY A 231 1.50 -5.38 -9.47
CA GLY A 231 1.96 -6.74 -9.21
C GLY A 231 1.90 -7.65 -10.46
N LYS A 232 1.71 -7.07 -11.64
CA LYS A 232 1.91 -7.77 -12.91
C LYS A 232 3.42 -8.00 -13.01
N GLY A 233 3.83 -9.27 -12.92
CA GLY A 233 5.24 -9.63 -12.83
C GLY A 233 6.10 -8.86 -13.83
N VAL A 234 7.17 -8.24 -13.32
CA VAL A 234 8.18 -7.57 -14.13
C VAL A 234 8.56 -8.50 -15.27
N ARG A 235 8.51 -7.99 -16.50
CA ARG A 235 8.98 -8.72 -17.67
C ARG A 235 10.49 -8.86 -17.50
N LEU A 236 10.93 -9.99 -16.93
CA LEU A 236 12.33 -10.32 -16.79
C LEU A 236 12.90 -10.47 -18.21
N ASP A 237 13.71 -9.52 -18.65
CA ASP A 237 14.37 -9.56 -19.95
C ASP A 237 15.37 -10.73 -20.04
N GLU A 238 15.78 -11.28 -18.91
CA GLU A 238 16.54 -12.54 -18.86
C GLU A 238 15.62 -13.71 -19.19
N LYS A 239 15.81 -14.28 -20.40
CA LYS A 239 15.29 -15.61 -20.74
C LYS A 239 15.59 -16.55 -19.59
N ARG A 240 14.54 -17.18 -19.03
CA ARG A 240 14.71 -18.24 -18.03
C ARG A 240 15.76 -19.23 -18.56
N PRO A 241 16.77 -19.61 -17.76
CA PRO A 241 17.69 -20.66 -18.16
C PRO A 241 16.89 -21.90 -18.58
N GLU A 242 17.11 -22.37 -19.80
CA GLU A 242 16.56 -23.64 -20.24
C GLU A 242 17.29 -24.75 -19.47
N TYR A 243 16.59 -25.41 -18.56
CA TYR A 243 17.14 -26.55 -17.83
C TYR A 243 16.97 -27.84 -18.62
N SER A 244 17.83 -28.82 -18.36
CA SER A 244 17.67 -30.17 -18.90
C SER A 244 16.30 -30.78 -18.58
N ASP A 245 15.74 -31.56 -19.52
CA ASP A 245 14.53 -32.35 -19.32
C ASP A 245 14.71 -33.53 -18.37
N ASN A 246 15.97 -33.92 -18.12
CA ASN A 246 16.30 -34.94 -17.14
C ASN A 246 16.22 -34.34 -15.72
N ALA A 247 15.28 -34.85 -14.91
CA ALA A 247 14.99 -34.35 -13.56
C ALA A 247 16.22 -34.33 -12.63
N LEU A 248 17.15 -35.28 -12.76
CA LEU A 248 18.35 -35.34 -11.94
C LEU A 248 19.34 -34.21 -12.27
N VAL A 249 19.51 -33.96 -13.58
CA VAL A 249 20.40 -32.92 -14.11
C VAL A 249 19.82 -31.53 -13.82
N ARG A 250 18.50 -31.37 -14.00
CA ARG A 250 17.75 -30.17 -13.63
C ARG A 250 17.92 -29.81 -12.16
N GLY A 251 17.79 -30.79 -11.26
CA GLY A 251 17.98 -30.58 -9.82
C GLY A 251 19.40 -30.10 -9.47
N TYR A 252 20.41 -30.66 -10.13
CA TYR A 252 21.80 -30.24 -9.95
C TYR A 252 22.07 -28.82 -10.47
N GLU A 253 21.55 -28.48 -11.66
CA GLU A 253 21.67 -27.16 -12.27
C GLU A 253 21.01 -26.06 -11.42
N MET A 254 19.79 -26.32 -10.94
CA MET A 254 19.06 -25.43 -10.03
C MET A 254 19.82 -25.24 -8.71
N ALA A 255 20.33 -26.32 -8.11
CA ALA A 255 21.09 -26.23 -6.86
C ALA A 255 22.38 -25.40 -7.02
N ARG A 256 23.07 -25.54 -8.16
CA ARG A 256 24.25 -24.73 -8.50
C ARG A 256 23.91 -23.25 -8.69
N GLN A 257 22.77 -22.94 -9.29
CA GLN A 257 22.31 -21.57 -9.45
C GLN A 257 21.94 -20.94 -8.10
N VAL A 258 21.18 -21.65 -7.26
CA VAL A 258 20.87 -21.20 -5.89
C VAL A 258 22.14 -20.94 -5.09
N LYS A 259 23.16 -21.78 -5.23
CA LYS A 259 24.45 -21.58 -4.56
C LYS A 259 25.20 -20.34 -5.07
N ARG A 260 25.17 -20.06 -6.37
CA ARG A 260 25.78 -18.84 -6.96
C ARG A 260 25.03 -17.57 -6.54
N LEU A 261 23.71 -17.61 -6.52
CA LEU A 261 22.87 -16.47 -6.11
C LEU A 261 23.01 -16.15 -4.61
N ARG A 262 23.34 -17.13 -3.76
CA ARG A 262 23.63 -16.90 -2.34
C ARG A 262 25.02 -16.31 -2.07
N GLN A 263 25.91 -16.29 -3.06
CA GLN A 263 27.29 -15.81 -2.94
C GLN A 263 27.50 -14.41 -3.52
N ASN A 264 26.53 -13.88 -4.25
CA ASN A 264 26.47 -12.49 -4.73
C ASN A 264 25.50 -11.68 -3.87
#